data_AF-A0A428QBH5-F1
#
_entry.id   AF-A0A428QBH5-F1
#
_cell.length_a   1.000
_cell.length_b   1.000
_cell.length_c   1.000
_cell.angle_alpha   90.00
_cell.angle_beta   90.00
_cell.angle_gamma   90.00
#
_symmetry.space_group_name_H-M   'P 1'
#
loop_
_entity.id
_entity.type
_entity.pdbx_description
1 polymer ?
#
loop_
_entity_poly.entity_id
_entity_poly.type
_entity_poly.pdbx_seq_one_letter_code
_entity_poly.pdbx_strand_id
1 'polypeptide(L)'
;MAQPSPFLEPGNVTSPGNLAIILLSRDNLQPITLEQSTGAVDGYLEGATLNTRFGSFPHSTLLNIPWGSQVRASAVDTGSRGRKRRREATDEDTPTTTGPDDDVTDTKSKQVKKAVTASSGFIHILRPTPELWTSSLPHRTQVVYTPDYSYILQRIRAVPGTRIIEAGAGSGSFTHASARAVYNGYPKDEDDVRGKVFSFEYHEPRYNKMQEEIHNHKLDGIVKLSHRDVYNEGFLVDGKSPRANAVFLDLPAPWEALHHLSRQRPDKASKDGDAETPEWVSPLDPKKSVHICTFSPCIEQVTRTIEEMRLLGWTDIDMVEISHRRFNVVRERIGANLPNERGNILAPADVTEAVERLKEINRKTKEFHKAQLQAANGDGDSSAMDVDTPASAPKSNGQQEDSKPWMHGKLYHRPETDLKTHTSYLTFAVLPREWTEEDEAAAWEKWPCGKEGGVIGSLNKQARKQQTREKLAAKKKRKQGNDTQAAVAAAATAGETEDKTEDKTETQ
;
A
#
# COMPACT_ATOMS: atom_id res chain seq x y z
N MET A 1 -11.63 -4.53 -27.99
CA MET A 1 -10.92 -4.94 -26.76
C MET A 1 -11.41 -4.02 -25.65
N ALA A 2 -11.78 -4.56 -24.49
CA ALA A 2 -12.12 -3.73 -23.33
C ALA A 2 -10.94 -2.82 -23.00
N GLN A 3 -11.22 -1.56 -22.67
CA GLN A 3 -10.17 -0.61 -22.31
C GLN A 3 -9.53 -1.08 -21.00
N PRO A 4 -8.18 -1.13 -20.90
CA PRO A 4 -7.52 -1.61 -19.70
C PRO A 4 -7.79 -0.70 -18.50
N SER A 5 -7.75 -1.27 -17.31
CA SER A 5 -7.99 -0.57 -16.06
C SER A 5 -6.88 0.45 -15.78
N PRO A 6 -7.23 1.69 -15.39
CA PRO A 6 -6.23 2.67 -14.99
C PRO A 6 -5.47 2.26 -13.71
N PHE A 7 -5.96 1.27 -12.96
CA PHE A 7 -5.26 0.70 -11.80
C PHE A 7 -4.14 -0.28 -12.19
N LEU A 8 -4.18 -0.83 -13.41
CA LEU A 8 -3.29 -1.89 -13.87
C LEU A 8 -2.35 -1.40 -14.96
N GLU A 9 -2.90 -0.77 -16.00
CA GLU A 9 -2.16 -0.19 -17.12
C GLU A 9 -2.51 1.30 -17.29
N PRO A 10 -2.06 2.18 -16.38
CA PRO A 10 -2.28 3.60 -16.53
C PRO A 10 -1.49 4.14 -17.73
N GLY A 11 -2.18 4.85 -18.63
CA GLY A 11 -1.52 5.63 -19.69
C GLY A 11 -0.68 6.78 -19.12
N ASN A 12 0.12 7.43 -19.95
CA ASN A 12 1.01 8.53 -19.53
C ASN A 12 0.25 9.82 -19.16
N VAL A 13 -0.95 10.00 -19.68
CA VAL A 13 -1.78 11.19 -19.50
C VAL A 13 -3.17 10.82 -18.99
N THR A 14 -3.85 11.81 -18.43
CA THR A 14 -5.25 11.71 -18.03
C THR A 14 -6.16 11.58 -19.26
N SER A 15 -7.22 10.79 -19.14
CA SER A 15 -8.15 10.52 -20.24
C SER A 15 -9.59 10.56 -19.74
N PRO A 16 -10.56 10.90 -20.60
CA PRO A 16 -11.97 10.92 -20.21
C PRO A 16 -12.45 9.50 -19.88
N GLY A 17 -13.39 9.41 -18.94
CA GLY A 17 -13.95 8.16 -18.41
C GLY A 17 -13.01 7.39 -17.47
N ASN A 18 -11.81 7.89 -17.17
CA ASN A 18 -10.92 7.27 -16.20
C ASN A 18 -11.09 7.88 -14.81
N LEU A 19 -10.97 7.03 -13.80
CA LEU A 19 -10.82 7.46 -12.41
C LEU A 19 -9.47 8.15 -12.22
N ALA A 20 -9.48 9.31 -11.58
CA ALA A 20 -8.32 10.02 -11.08
C ALA A 20 -8.45 10.25 -9.57
N ILE A 21 -7.33 10.30 -8.86
CA ILE A 21 -7.31 10.65 -7.44
C ILE A 21 -6.77 12.07 -7.30
N ILE A 22 -7.56 12.96 -6.73
CA ILE A 22 -7.16 14.35 -6.51
C ILE A 22 -6.60 14.50 -5.10
N LEU A 23 -5.34 14.95 -5.02
CA LEU A 23 -4.69 15.29 -3.77
C LEU A 23 -4.96 16.77 -3.44
N LEU A 24 -5.84 16.98 -2.46
CA LEU A 24 -6.21 18.31 -1.95
C LEU A 24 -5.29 18.73 -0.80
N SER A 25 -5.02 17.81 0.13
CA SER A 25 -4.05 17.97 1.22
C SER A 25 -3.52 16.59 1.63
N ARG A 26 -2.57 16.53 2.58
CA ARG A 26 -1.87 15.28 2.97
C ARG A 26 -2.79 14.09 3.26
N ASP A 27 -3.95 14.36 3.86
CA ASP A 27 -4.91 13.34 4.30
C ASP A 27 -6.29 13.56 3.66
N ASN A 28 -6.36 14.39 2.62
CA ASN A 28 -7.60 14.66 1.90
C ASN A 28 -7.41 14.33 0.42
N LEU A 29 -7.83 13.11 0.08
CA LEU A 29 -7.84 12.56 -1.26
C LEU A 29 -9.29 12.45 -1.72
N GLN A 30 -9.59 12.91 -2.92
CA GLN A 30 -10.92 12.83 -3.50
C GLN A 30 -10.86 12.05 -4.83
N PRO A 31 -11.56 10.91 -4.95
CA PRO A 31 -11.68 10.22 -6.22
C PRO A 31 -12.63 10.99 -7.14
N ILE A 32 -12.30 11.07 -8.42
CA ILE A 32 -13.13 11.72 -9.43
C ILE A 32 -13.05 10.96 -10.76
N THR A 33 -14.19 10.78 -11.40
CA THR A 33 -14.24 10.30 -12.78
C THR A 33 -14.09 11.49 -13.72
N LEU A 34 -13.07 11.47 -14.57
CA LEU A 34 -12.82 12.57 -15.50
C LEU A 34 -13.84 12.53 -16.63
N GLU A 35 -14.50 13.66 -16.88
CA GLU A 35 -15.56 13.76 -17.88
C GLU A 35 -15.18 14.78 -18.95
N GLN A 36 -15.44 14.43 -20.21
CA GLN A 36 -15.34 15.38 -21.31
C GLN A 36 -16.73 15.92 -21.61
N SER A 37 -17.01 17.12 -21.09
CA SER A 37 -18.28 17.80 -21.35
C SER A 37 -18.23 18.55 -22.68
N THR A 38 -19.29 18.46 -23.47
CA THR A 38 -19.49 19.22 -24.73
C THR A 38 -20.34 20.48 -24.55
N GLY A 39 -20.89 20.70 -23.35
CA GLY A 39 -21.72 21.85 -23.00
C GLY A 39 -21.73 22.12 -21.50
N ALA A 40 -22.61 23.03 -21.07
CA ALA A 40 -22.76 23.38 -19.66
C ALA A 40 -23.32 22.21 -18.85
N VAL A 41 -22.70 21.90 -17.70
CA VAL A 41 -23.13 20.85 -16.78
C VAL A 41 -23.33 21.48 -15.41
N ASP A 42 -24.45 21.19 -14.74
CA ASP A 42 -24.78 21.71 -13.41
C ASP A 42 -24.68 23.25 -13.25
N GLY A 43 -24.96 23.98 -14.33
CA GLY A 43 -24.92 25.44 -14.36
C GLY A 43 -23.53 26.05 -14.60
N TYR A 44 -22.48 25.25 -14.75
CA TYR A 44 -21.15 25.72 -15.16
C TYR A 44 -21.03 25.77 -16.68
N LEU A 45 -20.69 26.94 -17.22
CA LEU A 45 -20.47 27.13 -18.67
C LEU A 45 -19.18 26.44 -19.15
N GLU A 46 -18.31 26.10 -18.21
CA GLU A 46 -17.03 25.39 -18.40
C GLU A 46 -17.19 23.85 -18.39
N GLY A 47 -18.42 23.34 -18.19
CA GLY A 47 -18.73 21.91 -18.14
C GLY A 47 -18.59 21.29 -16.74
N ALA A 48 -18.38 19.98 -16.67
CA ALA A 48 -18.19 19.26 -15.41
C ALA A 48 -17.03 19.89 -14.62
N THR A 49 -17.30 20.33 -13.38
CA THR A 49 -16.38 21.14 -12.59
C THR A 49 -16.29 20.61 -11.16
N LEU A 50 -15.07 20.28 -10.73
CA LEU A 50 -14.76 19.92 -9.37
C LEU A 50 -14.65 21.18 -8.51
N ASN A 51 -15.48 21.27 -7.46
CA ASN A 51 -15.43 22.38 -6.52
C ASN A 51 -14.82 21.93 -5.20
N THR A 52 -13.85 22.69 -4.70
CA THR A 52 -13.14 22.40 -3.45
C THR A 52 -12.99 23.69 -2.65
N ARG A 53 -12.57 23.58 -1.38
CA ARG A 53 -12.17 24.74 -0.57
C ARG A 53 -10.98 25.53 -1.14
N PHE A 54 -10.27 24.96 -2.10
CA PHE A 54 -9.10 25.57 -2.75
C PHE A 54 -9.46 26.20 -4.11
N GLY A 55 -10.73 26.18 -4.51
CA GLY A 55 -11.23 26.74 -5.76
C GLY A 55 -11.94 25.72 -6.64
N SER A 56 -12.26 26.14 -7.86
CA SER A 56 -13.00 25.35 -8.84
C SER A 56 -12.08 24.89 -9.97
N PHE A 57 -12.25 23.64 -10.39
CA PHE A 57 -11.38 22.93 -11.33
C PHE A 57 -12.24 22.27 -12.42
N PRO A 58 -12.46 22.94 -13.56
CA PRO A 58 -13.16 22.35 -14.70
C PRO A 58 -12.43 21.11 -15.21
N HIS A 59 -13.15 20.03 -15.52
CA HIS A 59 -12.56 18.76 -15.99
C HIS A 59 -11.77 18.95 -17.29
N SER A 60 -12.14 19.93 -18.11
CA SER A 60 -11.38 20.34 -19.30
C SER A 60 -9.92 20.71 -19.00
N THR A 61 -9.61 21.21 -17.79
CA THR A 61 -8.23 21.51 -17.33
C THR A 61 -7.49 20.29 -16.77
N LEU A 62 -8.21 19.19 -16.52
CA LEU A 62 -7.70 17.95 -15.94
C LEU A 62 -7.47 16.86 -17.00
N LEU A 63 -7.88 17.07 -18.24
CA LEU A 63 -7.77 16.11 -19.34
C LEU A 63 -6.47 16.34 -20.15
N ASN A 64 -5.91 15.24 -20.68
CA ASN A 64 -4.69 15.25 -21.50
C ASN A 64 -3.46 15.88 -20.84
N ILE A 65 -3.36 15.79 -19.51
CA ILE A 65 -2.19 16.23 -18.75
C ILE A 65 -1.45 15.03 -18.15
N PRO A 66 -0.12 15.11 -17.96
CA PRO A 66 0.63 14.04 -17.31
C PRO A 66 0.14 13.79 -15.88
N TRP A 67 0.14 12.52 -15.46
CA TRP A 67 -0.11 12.19 -14.05
C TRP A 67 0.93 12.84 -13.13
N GLY A 68 0.50 13.28 -11.95
CA GLY A 68 1.32 14.02 -10.98
C GLY A 68 1.34 15.54 -11.21
N SER A 69 0.69 16.03 -12.27
CA SER A 69 0.65 17.47 -12.56
C SER A 69 -0.05 18.27 -11.46
N GLN A 70 0.52 19.43 -11.15
CA GLN A 70 -0.11 20.44 -10.31
C GLN A 70 -1.05 21.30 -11.18
N VAL A 71 -2.33 21.32 -10.85
CA VAL A 71 -3.35 22.09 -11.58
C VAL A 71 -3.79 23.26 -10.72
N ARG A 72 -3.80 24.47 -11.30
CA ARG A 72 -4.25 25.68 -10.61
C ARG A 72 -5.77 25.82 -10.71
N ALA A 73 -6.38 26.43 -9.69
CA ALA A 73 -7.80 26.74 -9.71
C ALA A 73 -8.16 27.66 -10.86
N SER A 74 -9.42 27.61 -11.31
CA SER A 74 -9.97 28.47 -12.34
C SER A 74 -10.99 29.45 -11.76
N ALA A 75 -11.02 30.66 -12.30
CA ALA A 75 -12.03 31.67 -12.04
C ALA A 75 -13.30 31.29 -12.83
N VAL A 76 -14.18 30.53 -12.20
CA VAL A 76 -15.50 30.17 -12.73
C VAL A 76 -16.59 31.00 -12.05
N ASP A 77 -17.66 31.31 -12.77
CA ASP A 77 -18.80 32.03 -12.19
C ASP A 77 -19.67 31.09 -11.35
N THR A 78 -19.39 31.03 -10.05
CA THR A 78 -20.18 30.27 -9.07
C THR A 78 -21.45 31.03 -8.62
N GLY A 79 -21.62 32.29 -9.04
CA GLY A 79 -22.49 33.28 -8.41
C GLY A 79 -23.98 33.22 -8.75
N SER A 80 -24.38 32.47 -9.79
CA SER A 80 -25.78 32.39 -10.21
C SER A 80 -26.61 31.36 -9.42
N ARG A 81 -25.98 30.47 -8.63
CA ARG A 81 -26.70 29.45 -7.82
C ARG A 81 -27.23 29.96 -6.47
N GLY A 82 -26.71 31.07 -5.94
CA GLY A 82 -26.96 31.48 -4.55
C GLY A 82 -28.06 32.53 -4.31
N ARG A 83 -28.54 33.24 -5.34
CA ARG A 83 -29.38 34.43 -5.14
C ARG A 83 -30.87 34.28 -5.47
N LYS A 84 -31.30 33.14 -6.02
CA LYS A 84 -32.69 32.94 -6.49
C LYS A 84 -33.63 32.23 -5.50
N ARG A 85 -33.20 31.94 -4.26
CA ARG A 85 -34.01 31.17 -3.28
C ARG A 85 -34.30 31.87 -1.94
N ARG A 86 -34.05 33.17 -1.80
CA ARG A 86 -34.34 33.89 -0.55
C ARG A 86 -34.85 35.31 -0.77
N ARG A 87 -36.04 35.39 -1.37
CA ARG A 87 -37.03 36.49 -1.44
C ARG A 87 -38.09 35.88 -2.34
N GLU A 88 -39.17 35.31 -1.83
CA GLU A 88 -40.29 36.00 -1.24
C GLU A 88 -41.04 35.06 -0.26
N ALA A 89 -41.34 35.57 0.92
CA ALA A 89 -42.38 35.06 1.81
C ALA A 89 -42.81 36.21 2.71
N THR A 90 -43.63 37.12 2.16
CA THR A 90 -44.50 38.05 2.92
C THR A 90 -45.58 38.59 1.97
N ASP A 91 -46.83 38.29 2.33
CA ASP A 91 -48.11 38.99 2.14
C ASP A 91 -48.67 39.33 0.75
N GLU A 92 -49.76 38.61 0.46
CA GLU A 92 -51.11 39.04 0.01
C GLU A 92 -51.32 40.15 -1.06
N ASP A 93 -52.03 39.71 -2.12
CA ASP A 93 -53.24 40.29 -2.73
C ASP A 93 -53.11 41.43 -3.77
N THR A 94 -53.10 41.06 -5.06
CA THR A 94 -53.90 41.68 -6.16
C THR A 94 -53.68 40.97 -7.51
N PRO A 95 -54.73 40.76 -8.35
CA PRO A 95 -54.59 40.10 -9.66
C PRO A 95 -54.63 41.10 -10.83
N THR A 96 -53.64 41.08 -11.72
CA THR A 96 -53.78 41.78 -13.01
C THR A 96 -52.96 41.17 -14.15
N THR A 97 -53.70 40.57 -15.09
CA THR A 97 -53.57 40.62 -16.56
C THR A 97 -52.25 40.28 -17.26
N THR A 98 -52.24 39.09 -17.86
CA THR A 98 -51.77 38.72 -19.22
C THR A 98 -50.99 39.78 -20.04
N GLY A 99 -49.73 39.47 -20.30
CA GLY A 99 -48.92 39.94 -21.43
C GLY A 99 -48.09 38.77 -21.98
N PRO A 100 -47.83 38.69 -23.30
CA PRO A 100 -47.50 37.44 -23.98
C PRO A 100 -46.10 36.92 -23.65
N ASP A 101 -46.03 35.60 -23.54
CA ASP A 101 -44.81 34.80 -23.59
C ASP A 101 -44.00 35.13 -24.85
N ASP A 102 -42.93 35.91 -24.70
CA ASP A 102 -41.87 36.03 -25.70
C ASP A 102 -40.53 36.18 -24.98
N ASP A 103 -40.04 35.08 -24.41
CA ASP A 103 -38.59 34.80 -24.41
C ASP A 103 -38.30 33.29 -24.30
N VAL A 104 -38.86 32.52 -25.23
CA VAL A 104 -38.25 31.24 -25.61
C VAL A 104 -37.14 31.56 -26.61
N THR A 105 -36.04 32.13 -26.12
CA THR A 105 -34.82 32.27 -26.92
C THR A 105 -33.77 31.25 -26.50
N ASP A 106 -33.57 30.30 -27.42
CA ASP A 106 -32.31 29.63 -27.71
C ASP A 106 -31.61 28.89 -26.55
N THR A 107 -32.04 27.64 -26.34
CA THR A 107 -31.13 26.52 -26.06
C THR A 107 -30.23 26.23 -27.27
N LYS A 108 -29.53 27.26 -27.78
CA LYS A 108 -28.35 27.04 -28.61
C LYS A 108 -27.25 26.51 -27.69
N SER A 109 -26.73 25.35 -28.05
CA SER A 109 -25.52 24.74 -27.52
C SER A 109 -24.42 25.79 -27.30
N LYS A 110 -24.35 26.35 -26.09
CA LYS A 110 -23.27 27.28 -25.72
C LYS A 110 -22.00 26.45 -25.65
N GLN A 111 -21.06 26.77 -26.54
CA GLN A 111 -19.73 26.18 -26.55
C GLN A 111 -19.06 26.37 -25.19
N VAL A 112 -18.34 25.33 -24.74
CA VAL A 112 -17.65 25.32 -23.45
C VAL A 112 -16.71 26.51 -23.34
N LYS A 113 -16.90 27.35 -22.32
CA LYS A 113 -16.03 28.50 -22.08
C LYS A 113 -14.65 28.02 -21.62
N LYS A 114 -13.58 28.58 -22.21
CA LYS A 114 -12.21 28.25 -21.80
C LYS A 114 -11.95 28.73 -20.37
N ALA A 115 -11.50 27.83 -19.52
CA ALA A 115 -11.19 28.13 -18.13
C ALA A 115 -10.07 29.17 -18.01
N VAL A 116 -10.27 30.19 -17.16
CA VAL A 116 -9.28 31.22 -16.85
C VAL A 116 -8.69 30.91 -15.48
N THR A 117 -7.36 30.94 -15.34
CA THR A 117 -6.69 30.63 -14.07
C THR A 117 -6.99 31.66 -12.99
N ALA A 118 -7.33 31.19 -11.79
CA ALA A 118 -7.50 32.00 -10.59
C ALA A 118 -6.15 32.43 -9.98
N SER A 119 -6.20 33.38 -9.04
CA SER A 119 -5.02 33.96 -8.38
C SER A 119 -4.35 33.03 -7.36
N SER A 120 -5.08 32.06 -6.80
CA SER A 120 -4.57 31.11 -5.80
C SER A 120 -5.34 29.80 -5.82
N GLY A 121 -4.77 28.76 -5.19
CA GLY A 121 -5.36 27.43 -5.13
C GLY A 121 -4.79 26.47 -6.17
N PHE A 122 -4.47 25.25 -5.73
CA PHE A 122 -4.00 24.18 -6.60
C PHE A 122 -4.39 22.82 -6.04
N ILE A 123 -4.37 21.83 -6.93
CA ILE A 123 -4.52 20.40 -6.62
C ILE A 123 -3.44 19.62 -7.36
N HIS A 124 -3.19 18.37 -6.96
CA HIS A 124 -2.43 17.44 -7.78
C HIS A 124 -3.34 16.32 -8.28
N ILE A 125 -3.19 15.97 -9.55
CA ILE A 125 -3.90 14.83 -10.15
C ILE A 125 -3.00 13.60 -10.10
N LEU A 126 -3.45 12.56 -9.41
CA LEU A 126 -2.69 11.33 -9.22
C LEU A 126 -3.36 10.17 -9.96
N ARG A 127 -2.53 9.27 -10.48
CA ARG A 127 -2.99 8.00 -11.03
C ARG A 127 -3.69 7.20 -9.92
N PRO A 128 -4.78 6.47 -10.22
CA PRO A 128 -5.39 5.61 -9.22
C PRO A 128 -4.45 4.45 -8.89
N THR A 129 -4.22 4.23 -7.60
CA THR A 129 -3.60 3.01 -7.09
C THR A 129 -4.48 2.44 -5.99
N PRO A 130 -4.46 1.12 -5.73
CA PRO A 130 -5.14 0.53 -4.59
C PRO A 130 -4.90 1.26 -3.27
N GLU A 131 -3.69 1.74 -2.96
CA GLU A 131 -3.39 2.47 -1.72
C GLU A 131 -4.08 3.83 -1.63
N LEU A 132 -4.04 4.59 -2.73
CA LEU A 132 -4.73 5.88 -2.82
C LEU A 132 -6.24 5.69 -2.78
N TRP A 133 -6.75 4.64 -3.45
CA TRP A 133 -8.15 4.26 -3.42
C TRP A 133 -8.59 3.86 -2.01
N THR A 134 -7.85 3.00 -1.30
CA THR A 134 -8.11 2.64 0.10
C THR A 134 -8.23 3.87 0.99
N SER A 135 -7.41 4.88 0.73
CA SER A 135 -7.39 6.12 1.52
C SER A 135 -8.49 7.12 1.15
N SER A 136 -9.12 6.97 -0.03
CA SER A 136 -10.08 7.92 -0.58
C SER A 136 -11.48 7.34 -0.79
N LEU A 137 -11.67 6.03 -0.60
CA LEU A 137 -12.92 5.35 -0.90
C LEU A 137 -14.03 5.75 0.09
N PRO A 138 -15.29 5.78 -0.36
CA PRO A 138 -16.41 6.00 0.52
C PRO A 138 -16.60 4.78 1.44
N HIS A 139 -16.32 4.95 2.72
CA HIS A 139 -16.48 3.90 3.72
C HIS A 139 -17.95 3.43 3.81
N ARG A 140 -18.18 2.15 3.50
CA ARG A 140 -19.49 1.49 3.67
C ARG A 140 -19.47 0.46 4.79
N THR A 141 -18.30 -0.14 4.99
CA THR A 141 -18.02 -1.19 5.97
C THR A 141 -16.69 -0.89 6.64
N GLN A 142 -16.32 -1.73 7.61
CA GLN A 142 -14.91 -1.83 7.98
C GLN A 142 -14.08 -2.19 6.74
N VAL A 143 -12.87 -1.61 6.66
CA VAL A 143 -11.99 -1.71 5.50
C VAL A 143 -10.65 -2.27 5.93
N VAL A 144 -10.11 -3.21 5.15
CA VAL A 144 -8.72 -3.65 5.29
C VAL A 144 -7.80 -2.56 4.74
N TYR A 145 -6.93 -2.01 5.59
CA TYR A 145 -5.99 -0.95 5.21
C TYR A 145 -4.67 -1.53 4.67
N THR A 146 -3.85 -0.67 4.08
CA THR A 146 -2.58 -1.04 3.42
C THR A 146 -1.63 -1.89 4.28
N PRO A 147 -1.39 -1.58 5.56
CA PRO A 147 -0.51 -2.41 6.38
C PRO A 147 -1.00 -3.86 6.45
N ASP A 148 -2.29 -4.07 6.68
CA ASP A 148 -2.89 -5.40 6.77
C ASP A 148 -2.87 -6.11 5.40
N TYR A 149 -3.45 -5.51 4.35
CA TYR A 149 -3.56 -6.23 3.08
C TYR A 149 -2.22 -6.45 2.39
N SER A 150 -1.24 -5.58 2.59
CA SER A 150 0.10 -5.78 2.01
C SER A 150 0.77 -6.99 2.64
N TYR A 151 0.67 -7.12 3.97
CA TYR A 151 1.17 -8.28 4.69
C TYR A 151 0.40 -9.56 4.33
N ILE A 152 -0.93 -9.48 4.26
CA ILE A 152 -1.79 -10.61 3.85
C ILE A 152 -1.40 -11.10 2.46
N LEU A 153 -1.37 -10.21 1.46
CA LEU A 153 -1.02 -10.56 0.07
C LEU A 153 0.37 -11.18 -0.02
N GLN A 154 1.34 -10.64 0.71
CA GLN A 154 2.68 -11.22 0.78
C GLN A 154 2.65 -12.63 1.38
N ARG A 155 1.97 -12.81 2.52
CA ARG A 155 1.99 -14.05 3.30
C ARG A 155 1.17 -15.18 2.67
N ILE A 156 0.08 -14.87 1.98
CA ILE A 156 -0.67 -15.83 1.15
C ILE A 156 0.01 -16.11 -0.21
N ARG A 157 1.18 -15.51 -0.46
CA ARG A 157 1.97 -15.66 -1.70
C ARG A 157 1.21 -15.24 -2.96
N ALA A 158 0.48 -14.14 -2.87
CA ALA A 158 -0.16 -13.54 -4.04
C ALA A 158 0.91 -13.04 -5.01
N VAL A 159 0.88 -13.57 -6.24
CA VAL A 159 1.80 -13.23 -7.33
C VAL A 159 1.02 -13.18 -8.64
N PRO A 160 1.59 -12.61 -9.72
CA PRO A 160 0.95 -12.65 -11.04
C PRO A 160 0.54 -14.08 -11.44
N GLY A 161 -0.74 -14.27 -11.78
CA GLY A 161 -1.32 -15.59 -12.08
C GLY A 161 -1.98 -16.31 -10.90
N THR A 162 -1.88 -15.78 -9.68
CA THR A 162 -2.63 -16.31 -8.51
C THR A 162 -4.14 -16.14 -8.71
N ARG A 163 -4.92 -17.12 -8.27
CA ARG A 163 -6.39 -17.10 -8.25
C ARG A 163 -6.84 -17.01 -6.80
N ILE A 164 -7.38 -15.85 -6.44
CA ILE A 164 -7.75 -15.52 -5.05
C ILE A 164 -9.26 -15.65 -4.88
N ILE A 165 -9.70 -16.34 -3.82
CA ILE A 165 -11.05 -16.19 -3.29
C ILE A 165 -11.02 -15.11 -2.20
N GLU A 166 -11.93 -14.17 -2.29
CA GLU A 166 -12.20 -13.14 -1.27
C GLU A 166 -13.66 -13.26 -0.85
N ALA A 167 -13.93 -13.33 0.45
CA ALA A 167 -15.30 -13.31 0.94
C ALA A 167 -15.46 -12.32 2.08
N GLY A 168 -16.43 -11.43 1.86
CA GLY A 168 -16.47 -10.08 2.42
C GLY A 168 -15.92 -9.05 1.44
N ALA A 169 -16.52 -8.88 0.25
CA ALA A 169 -16.07 -7.84 -0.69
C ALA A 169 -16.07 -6.43 -0.06
N GLY A 170 -17.09 -6.15 0.77
CA GLY A 170 -17.14 -4.97 1.62
C GLY A 170 -17.08 -3.66 0.82
N SER A 171 -16.05 -2.85 1.10
CA SER A 171 -15.82 -1.59 0.40
C SER A 171 -14.79 -1.70 -0.74
N GLY A 172 -14.35 -2.92 -1.08
CA GLY A 172 -13.50 -3.18 -2.25
C GLY A 172 -12.01 -2.84 -2.11
N SER A 173 -11.53 -2.48 -0.90
CA SER A 173 -10.11 -2.14 -0.67
C SER A 173 -9.18 -3.31 -0.98
N PHE A 174 -9.43 -4.47 -0.37
CA PHE A 174 -8.64 -5.68 -0.60
C PHE A 174 -8.81 -6.21 -2.03
N THR A 175 -10.00 -6.12 -2.60
CA THR A 175 -10.27 -6.47 -4.00
C THR A 175 -9.36 -5.73 -4.98
N HIS A 176 -9.19 -4.42 -4.85
CA HIS A 176 -8.31 -3.64 -5.74
C HIS A 176 -6.84 -4.01 -5.57
N ALA A 177 -6.40 -4.20 -4.32
CA ALA A 177 -5.02 -4.61 -4.03
C ALA A 177 -4.73 -6.01 -4.60
N SER A 178 -5.67 -6.93 -4.45
CA SER A 178 -5.63 -8.30 -4.98
C SER A 178 -5.62 -8.31 -6.51
N ALA A 179 -6.50 -7.54 -7.15
CA ALA A 179 -6.56 -7.46 -8.61
C ALA A 179 -5.21 -7.05 -9.22
N ARG A 180 -4.53 -6.07 -8.60
CA ARG A 180 -3.18 -5.68 -9.02
C ARG A 180 -2.13 -6.74 -8.72
N ALA A 181 -2.19 -7.40 -7.56
CA ALA A 181 -1.21 -8.43 -7.17
C ALA A 181 -1.25 -9.66 -8.10
N VAL A 182 -2.44 -10.06 -8.56
CA VAL A 182 -2.61 -11.24 -9.42
C VAL A 182 -2.44 -10.95 -10.91
N TYR A 183 -2.39 -9.68 -11.30
CA TYR A 183 -2.42 -9.27 -12.69
C TYR A 183 -1.21 -9.79 -13.49
N ASN A 184 -1.49 -10.57 -14.54
CA ASN A 184 -0.50 -11.05 -15.52
C ASN A 184 -0.99 -10.91 -16.97
N GLY A 185 -1.78 -9.86 -17.23
CA GLY A 185 -2.48 -9.60 -18.48
C GLY A 185 -3.97 -9.94 -18.41
N TYR A 186 -4.75 -9.38 -19.34
CA TYR A 186 -6.16 -9.73 -19.49
C TYR A 186 -6.32 -11.09 -20.18
N PRO A 187 -7.32 -11.91 -19.79
CA PRO A 187 -7.63 -13.16 -20.48
C PRO A 187 -7.93 -12.87 -21.95
N LYS A 188 -7.31 -13.62 -22.86
CA LYS A 188 -7.59 -13.53 -24.30
C LYS A 188 -8.87 -14.28 -24.65
N ASP A 189 -8.98 -15.49 -24.10
CA ASP A 189 -10.00 -16.49 -24.42
C ASP A 189 -10.46 -17.16 -23.11
N GLU A 190 -11.54 -17.95 -23.13
CA GLU A 190 -12.05 -18.65 -21.93
C GLU A 190 -11.04 -19.66 -21.34
N ASP A 191 -10.17 -20.22 -22.18
CA ASP A 191 -9.14 -21.19 -21.78
C ASP A 191 -7.85 -20.53 -21.26
N ASP A 192 -7.69 -19.21 -21.40
CA ASP A 192 -6.51 -18.48 -20.92
C ASP A 192 -6.58 -18.27 -19.40
N VAL A 193 -6.01 -19.22 -18.65
CA VAL A 193 -5.97 -19.19 -17.19
C VAL A 193 -4.97 -18.12 -16.69
N ARG A 194 -5.48 -16.91 -16.51
CA ARG A 194 -4.79 -15.77 -15.89
C ARG A 194 -5.12 -15.63 -14.41
N GLY A 195 -4.38 -14.76 -13.73
CA GLY A 195 -4.66 -14.40 -12.35
C GLY A 195 -6.03 -13.72 -12.25
N LYS A 196 -6.79 -14.09 -11.22
CA LYS A 196 -8.19 -13.67 -11.08
C LYS A 196 -8.60 -13.58 -9.62
N VAL A 197 -9.46 -12.62 -9.31
CA VAL A 197 -10.08 -12.46 -7.98
C VAL A 197 -11.54 -12.89 -8.07
N PHE A 198 -11.93 -13.84 -7.23
CA PHE A 198 -13.31 -14.29 -7.07
C PHE A 198 -13.82 -13.70 -5.76
N SER A 199 -14.63 -12.66 -5.87
CA SER A 199 -15.11 -11.90 -4.72
C SER A 199 -16.57 -12.21 -4.43
N PHE A 200 -16.88 -12.50 -3.17
CA PHE A 200 -18.22 -12.84 -2.69
C PHE A 200 -18.75 -11.78 -1.72
N GLU A 201 -19.97 -11.32 -1.98
CA GLU A 201 -20.71 -10.37 -1.13
C GLU A 201 -22.11 -10.90 -0.87
N TYR A 202 -22.51 -10.93 0.40
CA TYR A 202 -23.82 -11.43 0.83
C TYR A 202 -24.90 -10.35 0.72
N HIS A 203 -24.55 -9.08 0.88
CA HIS A 203 -25.53 -8.00 0.95
C HIS A 203 -25.79 -7.38 -0.42
N GLU A 204 -26.96 -7.64 -1.00
CA GLU A 204 -27.35 -7.24 -2.35
C GLU A 204 -27.07 -5.75 -2.70
N PRO A 205 -27.47 -4.74 -1.89
CA PRO A 205 -27.13 -3.35 -2.21
C PRO A 205 -25.62 -3.07 -2.28
N ARG A 206 -24.81 -3.79 -1.49
CA ARG A 206 -23.34 -3.65 -1.53
C ARG A 206 -22.78 -4.33 -2.76
N TYR A 207 -23.31 -5.49 -3.11
CA TYR A 207 -22.96 -6.20 -4.34
C TYR A 207 -23.22 -5.33 -5.58
N ASN A 208 -24.42 -4.75 -5.72
CA ASN A 208 -24.77 -3.93 -6.88
C ASN A 208 -23.83 -2.71 -7.02
N LYS A 209 -23.56 -2.01 -5.90
CA LYS A 209 -22.64 -0.88 -5.90
C LYS A 209 -21.20 -1.28 -6.21
N MET A 210 -20.73 -2.40 -5.67
CA MET A 210 -19.39 -2.92 -5.96
C MET A 210 -19.28 -3.36 -7.43
N GLN A 211 -20.34 -3.91 -8.01
CA GLN A 211 -20.40 -4.27 -9.42
C GLN A 211 -20.24 -3.03 -10.31
N GLU A 212 -20.97 -1.96 -10.01
CA GLU A 212 -20.81 -0.67 -10.71
C GLU A 212 -19.38 -0.10 -10.55
N GLU A 213 -18.80 -0.16 -9.34
CA GLU A 213 -17.43 0.31 -9.08
C GLU A 213 -16.39 -0.51 -9.87
N ILE A 214 -16.47 -1.85 -9.85
CA ILE A 214 -15.60 -2.73 -10.64
C ILE A 214 -15.70 -2.42 -12.13
N HIS A 215 -16.93 -2.20 -12.62
CA HIS A 215 -17.17 -1.88 -14.01
C HIS A 215 -16.57 -0.53 -14.40
N ASN A 216 -16.86 0.52 -13.62
CA ASN A 216 -16.33 1.86 -13.83
C ASN A 216 -14.79 1.90 -13.75
N HIS A 217 -14.21 1.03 -12.93
CA HIS A 217 -12.75 0.90 -12.79
C HIS A 217 -12.14 -0.07 -13.82
N LYS A 218 -12.97 -0.66 -14.71
CA LYS A 218 -12.57 -1.57 -15.80
C LYS A 218 -11.84 -2.82 -15.29
N LEU A 219 -12.29 -3.34 -14.16
CA LEU A 219 -11.74 -4.51 -13.49
C LEU A 219 -12.51 -5.81 -13.79
N ASP A 220 -13.59 -5.77 -14.57
CA ASP A 220 -14.45 -6.93 -14.91
C ASP A 220 -13.68 -8.15 -15.42
N GLY A 221 -12.60 -7.93 -16.18
CA GLY A 221 -11.77 -9.01 -16.73
C GLY A 221 -10.93 -9.75 -15.69
N ILE A 222 -10.67 -9.12 -14.54
CA ILE A 222 -9.78 -9.62 -13.47
C ILE A 222 -10.55 -9.98 -12.20
N VAL A 223 -11.67 -9.31 -11.93
CA VAL A 223 -12.50 -9.53 -10.75
C VAL A 223 -13.85 -10.10 -11.18
N LYS A 224 -14.17 -11.29 -10.71
CA LYS A 224 -15.53 -11.87 -10.80
C LYS A 224 -16.19 -11.71 -9.46
N LEU A 225 -17.12 -10.76 -9.38
CA LEU A 225 -17.97 -10.55 -8.21
C LEU A 225 -19.17 -11.52 -8.27
N SER A 226 -19.65 -11.99 -7.12
CA SER A 226 -20.85 -12.82 -7.02
C SER A 226 -21.64 -12.48 -5.75
N HIS A 227 -22.94 -12.31 -5.91
CA HIS A 227 -23.88 -12.14 -4.80
C HIS A 227 -24.16 -13.53 -4.22
N ARG A 228 -23.70 -13.81 -3.00
CA ARG A 228 -23.75 -15.16 -2.44
C ARG A 228 -23.64 -15.20 -0.93
N ASP A 229 -24.40 -16.10 -0.31
CA ASP A 229 -24.12 -16.56 1.05
C ASP A 229 -23.10 -17.71 1.02
N VAL A 230 -21.85 -17.37 1.33
CA VAL A 230 -20.75 -18.34 1.32
C VAL A 230 -20.83 -19.39 2.44
N TYR A 231 -21.65 -19.17 3.47
CA TYR A 231 -21.84 -20.16 4.54
C TYR A 231 -22.67 -21.34 4.08
N ASN A 232 -23.66 -21.09 3.22
CA ASN A 232 -24.60 -22.11 2.75
C ASN A 232 -24.27 -22.60 1.33
N GLU A 233 -23.85 -21.68 0.45
CA GLU A 233 -23.66 -21.96 -0.98
C GLU A 233 -22.18 -22.13 -1.39
N GLY A 234 -21.25 -22.01 -0.45
CA GLY A 234 -19.81 -22.23 -0.66
C GLY A 234 -19.15 -21.24 -1.62
N PHE A 235 -18.29 -21.71 -2.53
CA PHE A 235 -17.43 -20.84 -3.36
C PHE A 235 -17.39 -21.18 -4.86
N LEU A 236 -18.25 -22.08 -5.34
CA LEU A 236 -18.33 -22.43 -6.76
C LEU A 236 -18.92 -21.29 -7.59
N VAL A 237 -18.38 -21.06 -8.79
CA VAL A 237 -18.81 -19.98 -9.67
C VAL A 237 -19.39 -20.62 -10.92
N ASP A 238 -20.67 -20.35 -11.19
CA ASP A 238 -21.38 -20.94 -12.33
C ASP A 238 -21.28 -22.49 -12.34
N GLY A 239 -21.32 -23.10 -11.15
CA GLY A 239 -21.16 -24.55 -10.94
C GLY A 239 -19.72 -25.09 -11.11
N LYS A 240 -18.73 -24.23 -11.35
CA LYS A 240 -17.34 -24.62 -11.62
C LYS A 240 -16.39 -24.19 -10.51
N SER A 241 -15.30 -24.94 -10.37
CA SER A 241 -14.22 -24.60 -9.43
C SER A 241 -13.46 -23.34 -9.88
N PRO A 242 -13.34 -22.31 -9.02
CA PRO A 242 -12.43 -21.20 -9.25
C PRO A 242 -10.95 -21.59 -9.12
N ARG A 243 -10.61 -22.88 -8.90
CA ARG A 243 -9.25 -23.43 -8.64
C ARG A 243 -8.34 -22.43 -7.92
N ALA A 244 -8.80 -21.95 -6.77
CA ALA A 244 -8.11 -20.93 -6.01
C ALA A 244 -6.87 -21.50 -5.33
N ASN A 245 -5.78 -20.76 -5.34
CA ASN A 245 -4.54 -21.10 -4.63
C ASN A 245 -4.22 -20.13 -3.48
N ALA A 246 -5.06 -19.11 -3.30
CA ALA A 246 -5.05 -18.24 -2.13
C ALA A 246 -6.48 -17.85 -1.74
N VAL A 247 -6.73 -17.67 -0.45
CA VAL A 247 -8.06 -17.35 0.10
C VAL A 247 -7.94 -16.26 1.17
N PHE A 248 -8.85 -15.30 1.15
CA PHE A 248 -9.01 -14.28 2.16
C PHE A 248 -10.46 -14.21 2.63
N LEU A 249 -10.70 -14.36 3.94
CA LEU A 249 -12.03 -14.31 4.54
C LEU A 249 -12.11 -13.15 5.54
N ASP A 250 -12.95 -12.16 5.23
CA ASP A 250 -13.38 -11.08 6.12
C ASP A 250 -14.88 -11.25 6.41
N LEU A 251 -15.17 -12.20 7.29
CA LEU A 251 -16.52 -12.68 7.59
C LEU A 251 -16.76 -12.67 9.11
N PRO A 252 -18.00 -12.47 9.59
CA PRO A 252 -18.33 -12.60 11.00
C PRO A 252 -18.04 -13.98 11.61
N ALA A 253 -18.25 -15.05 10.84
CA ALA A 253 -18.11 -16.44 11.28
C ALA A 253 -17.32 -17.26 10.25
N PRO A 254 -16.01 -17.00 10.06
CA PRO A 254 -15.23 -17.64 9.00
C PRO A 254 -15.19 -19.17 9.14
N TRP A 255 -15.27 -19.72 10.36
CA TRP A 255 -15.30 -21.16 10.61
C TRP A 255 -16.46 -21.87 9.90
N GLU A 256 -17.61 -21.23 9.70
CA GLU A 256 -18.75 -21.84 9.00
C GLU A 256 -18.50 -21.93 7.48
N ALA A 257 -17.74 -20.99 6.92
CA ALA A 257 -17.38 -21.00 5.51
C ALA A 257 -16.23 -21.99 5.20
N LEU A 258 -15.39 -22.34 6.18
CA LEU A 258 -14.21 -23.18 5.97
C LEU A 258 -14.55 -24.58 5.43
N HIS A 259 -15.72 -25.13 5.77
CA HIS A 259 -16.15 -26.43 5.27
C HIS A 259 -16.22 -26.49 3.75
N HIS A 260 -16.59 -25.37 3.11
CA HIS A 260 -16.63 -25.23 1.65
C HIS A 260 -15.25 -25.06 1.01
N LEU A 261 -14.19 -24.91 1.82
CA LEU A 261 -12.79 -24.75 1.40
C LEU A 261 -11.96 -25.98 1.76
N SER A 262 -12.53 -27.16 1.54
CA SER A 262 -11.89 -28.45 1.76
C SER A 262 -11.60 -29.14 0.42
N ARG A 263 -10.64 -30.06 0.39
CA ARG A 263 -10.35 -30.87 -0.81
C ARG A 263 -11.40 -31.97 -1.00
N GLN A 264 -11.84 -32.58 0.08
CA GLN A 264 -12.84 -33.64 0.12
C GLN A 264 -14.07 -33.16 0.89
N ARG A 265 -15.23 -33.75 0.59
CA ARG A 265 -16.49 -33.40 1.25
C ARG A 265 -16.38 -33.65 2.76
N PRO A 266 -16.53 -32.61 3.60
CA PRO A 266 -16.42 -32.78 5.05
C PRO A 266 -17.68 -33.42 5.61
N ASP A 267 -17.55 -34.18 6.69
CA ASP A 267 -18.67 -34.90 7.34
C ASP A 267 -19.83 -33.99 7.73
N LYS A 268 -19.55 -32.74 8.10
CA LYS A 268 -20.59 -31.74 8.43
C LYS A 268 -21.43 -31.34 7.21
N ALA A 269 -20.87 -31.38 6.00
CA ALA A 269 -21.57 -31.15 4.74
C ALA A 269 -22.24 -32.43 4.18
N SER A 270 -22.07 -33.58 4.85
CA SER A 270 -22.68 -34.87 4.48
C SER A 270 -24.00 -35.13 5.22
N LYS A 271 -24.44 -34.23 6.09
CA LYS A 271 -25.64 -34.42 6.93
C LYS A 271 -26.97 -34.07 6.25
N ASP A 272 -26.94 -33.42 5.09
CA ASP A 272 -28.13 -33.27 4.26
C ASP A 272 -28.34 -34.59 3.49
N GLY A 273 -29.29 -35.39 3.99
CA GLY A 273 -29.60 -36.76 3.57
C GLY A 273 -30.21 -36.89 2.17
N ASP A 274 -29.74 -36.12 1.20
CA ASP A 274 -30.13 -36.26 -0.20
C ASP A 274 -29.25 -37.30 -0.89
N ALA A 275 -29.89 -38.43 -1.20
CA ALA A 275 -29.35 -39.60 -1.88
C ALA A 275 -28.97 -39.35 -3.36
N GLU A 276 -29.01 -38.10 -3.83
CA GLU A 276 -28.61 -37.65 -5.16
C GLU A 276 -27.69 -36.43 -5.09
N THR A 277 -26.74 -36.42 -4.15
CA THR A 277 -25.83 -35.28 -4.05
C THR A 277 -24.85 -35.25 -5.21
N PRO A 278 -24.75 -34.12 -5.95
CA PRO A 278 -23.81 -33.97 -7.05
C PRO A 278 -22.37 -34.18 -6.55
N GLU A 279 -21.51 -34.66 -7.45
CA GLU A 279 -20.08 -34.88 -7.21
C GLU A 279 -19.46 -33.67 -6.49
N TRP A 280 -18.72 -33.91 -5.40
CA TRP A 280 -18.10 -32.83 -4.63
C TRP A 280 -17.03 -32.13 -5.47
N VAL A 281 -17.22 -30.84 -5.72
CA VAL A 281 -16.25 -30.01 -6.44
C VAL A 281 -15.60 -29.05 -5.46
N SER A 282 -14.31 -29.26 -5.18
CA SER A 282 -13.54 -28.31 -4.38
C SER A 282 -13.31 -27.00 -5.14
N PRO A 283 -13.47 -25.83 -4.50
CA PRO A 283 -13.13 -24.55 -5.13
C PRO A 283 -11.61 -24.30 -5.21
N LEU A 284 -10.81 -25.16 -4.59
CA LEU A 284 -9.37 -25.02 -4.46
C LEU A 284 -8.60 -25.66 -5.63
N ASP A 285 -7.38 -25.18 -5.91
CA ASP A 285 -6.54 -25.82 -6.92
C ASP A 285 -6.07 -27.21 -6.44
N PRO A 286 -6.36 -28.30 -7.17
CA PRO A 286 -5.93 -29.63 -6.78
C PRO A 286 -4.41 -29.82 -6.89
N LYS A 287 -3.73 -29.05 -7.75
CA LYS A 287 -2.30 -29.24 -8.06
C LYS A 287 -1.36 -28.41 -7.18
N LYS A 288 -1.89 -27.50 -6.35
CA LYS A 288 -1.10 -26.56 -5.56
C LYS A 288 -1.55 -26.55 -4.10
N SER A 289 -0.61 -26.25 -3.20
CA SER A 289 -0.96 -25.88 -1.83
C SER A 289 -1.70 -24.55 -1.83
N VAL A 290 -2.73 -24.44 -0.99
CA VAL A 290 -3.56 -23.25 -0.86
C VAL A 290 -3.20 -22.53 0.42
N HIS A 291 -3.04 -21.21 0.35
CA HIS A 291 -2.78 -20.37 1.52
C HIS A 291 -4.06 -19.61 1.87
N ILE A 292 -4.42 -19.57 3.15
CA ILE A 292 -5.59 -18.82 3.62
C ILE A 292 -5.17 -17.77 4.64
N CYS A 293 -5.91 -16.68 4.68
CA CYS A 293 -5.94 -15.72 5.77
C CYS A 293 -7.38 -15.45 6.17
N THR A 294 -7.69 -15.51 7.46
CA THR A 294 -8.95 -15.00 8.01
C THR A 294 -8.70 -13.73 8.80
N PHE A 295 -9.58 -12.76 8.65
CA PHE A 295 -9.55 -11.46 9.32
C PHE A 295 -10.64 -11.44 10.38
N SER A 296 -10.27 -11.40 11.66
CA SER A 296 -11.24 -11.45 12.76
C SER A 296 -10.90 -10.47 13.88
N PRO A 297 -11.83 -9.59 14.28
CA PRO A 297 -11.56 -8.58 15.31
C PRO A 297 -11.42 -9.16 16.72
N CYS A 298 -12.18 -10.22 17.03
CA CYS A 298 -12.25 -10.82 18.36
C CYS A 298 -11.41 -12.10 18.46
N ILE A 299 -10.78 -12.34 19.61
CA ILE A 299 -9.90 -13.49 19.81
C ILE A 299 -10.70 -14.81 19.89
N GLU A 300 -11.95 -14.76 20.32
CA GLU A 300 -12.84 -15.92 20.37
C GLU A 300 -13.19 -16.43 18.97
N GLN A 301 -13.29 -15.53 18.00
CA GLN A 301 -13.47 -15.87 16.59
C GLN A 301 -12.24 -16.61 16.05
N VAL A 302 -11.04 -16.15 16.43
CA VAL A 302 -9.78 -16.81 16.09
C VAL A 302 -9.75 -18.23 16.64
N THR A 303 -10.09 -18.42 17.92
CA THR A 303 -10.08 -19.75 18.56
C THR A 303 -10.97 -20.74 17.80
N ARG A 304 -12.22 -20.36 17.49
CA ARG A 304 -13.14 -21.22 16.71
C ARG A 304 -12.64 -21.50 15.31
N THR A 305 -12.03 -20.51 14.67
CA THR A 305 -11.45 -20.66 13.32
C THR A 305 -10.31 -21.66 13.32
N ILE A 306 -9.40 -21.57 14.30
CA ILE A 306 -8.26 -22.48 14.43
C ILE A 306 -8.72 -23.92 14.72
N GLU A 307 -9.73 -24.09 15.58
CA GLU A 307 -10.33 -25.40 15.85
C GLU A 307 -10.85 -26.05 14.57
N GLU A 308 -11.62 -25.31 13.78
CA GLU A 308 -12.19 -25.83 12.54
C GLU A 308 -11.12 -26.06 11.45
N MET A 309 -10.15 -25.16 11.32
CA MET A 309 -9.00 -25.34 10.44
C MET A 309 -8.27 -26.67 10.71
N ARG A 310 -8.05 -27.01 11.98
CA ARG A 310 -7.40 -28.27 12.37
C ARG A 310 -8.23 -29.49 11.98
N LEU A 311 -9.55 -29.43 12.15
CA LEU A 311 -10.46 -30.52 11.75
C LEU A 311 -10.45 -30.76 10.23
N LEU A 312 -10.32 -29.69 9.44
CA LEU A 312 -10.34 -29.73 7.98
C LEU A 312 -8.97 -29.96 7.34
N GLY A 313 -7.94 -30.28 8.14
CA GLY A 313 -6.60 -30.62 7.64
C GLY A 313 -5.74 -29.43 7.23
N TRP A 314 -6.10 -28.21 7.63
CA TRP A 314 -5.20 -27.06 7.48
C TRP A 314 -3.99 -27.20 8.42
N THR A 315 -2.83 -26.87 7.89
CA THR A 315 -1.53 -26.99 8.55
C THR A 315 -0.85 -25.62 8.65
N ASP A 316 0.27 -25.54 9.38
CA ASP A 316 1.06 -24.31 9.54
C ASP A 316 0.20 -23.10 9.98
N ILE A 317 -0.67 -23.34 10.97
CA ILE A 317 -1.60 -22.34 11.48
C ILE A 317 -0.85 -21.37 12.39
N ASP A 318 -0.88 -20.09 12.04
CA ASP A 318 -0.24 -19.02 12.81
C ASP A 318 -1.11 -17.76 12.82
N MET A 319 -1.15 -17.07 13.96
CA MET A 319 -1.97 -15.87 14.16
C MET A 319 -1.08 -14.69 14.54
N VAL A 320 -1.27 -13.57 13.84
CA VAL A 320 -0.52 -12.34 14.06
C VAL A 320 -1.43 -11.11 14.00
N GLU A 321 -0.96 -10.01 14.54
CA GLU A 321 -1.54 -8.67 14.35
C GLU A 321 -0.50 -7.74 13.71
N ILE A 322 -0.96 -6.72 12.97
CA ILE A 322 -0.09 -5.74 12.34
C ILE A 322 -0.30 -4.37 12.98
N SER A 323 0.72 -3.90 13.69
CA SER A 323 0.75 -2.57 14.30
C SER A 323 1.45 -1.56 13.38
N HIS A 324 0.69 -0.67 12.75
CA HIS A 324 1.23 0.41 11.92
C HIS A 324 1.28 1.74 12.68
N ARG A 325 2.35 2.52 12.45
CA ARG A 325 2.49 3.89 12.97
C ARG A 325 3.01 4.82 11.89
N ARG A 326 2.31 5.93 11.65
CA ARG A 326 2.79 7.03 10.80
C ARG A 326 3.49 8.09 11.64
N PHE A 327 4.65 8.56 11.15
CA PHE A 327 5.42 9.61 11.81
C PHE A 327 5.37 10.91 11.01
N ASN A 328 5.03 12.01 11.69
CA ASN A 328 5.16 13.37 11.18
C ASN A 328 6.53 13.92 11.58
N VAL A 329 7.29 14.39 10.59
CA VAL A 329 8.55 15.09 10.84
C VAL A 329 8.24 16.56 11.08
N VAL A 330 8.57 17.05 12.27
CA VAL A 330 8.39 18.44 12.68
C VAL A 330 9.75 19.01 13.03
N ARG A 331 9.94 20.30 12.72
CA ARG A 331 11.13 21.05 13.09
C ARG A 331 10.77 22.00 14.22
N GLU A 332 11.33 21.74 15.39
CA GLU A 332 11.20 22.64 16.54
C GLU A 332 12.22 23.75 16.41
N ARG A 333 11.75 24.99 16.28
CA ARG A 333 12.62 26.17 16.32
C ARG A 333 12.42 26.83 17.68
N ILE A 334 13.40 26.64 18.56
CA ILE A 334 13.44 27.26 19.89
C ILE A 334 14.51 28.36 19.83
N GLY A 335 14.19 29.53 20.37
CA GLY A 335 15.09 30.68 20.46
C GLY A 335 14.32 31.94 20.83
N ALA A 336 14.84 32.69 21.80
CA ALA A 336 14.27 33.96 22.25
C ALA A 336 14.39 35.06 21.18
N ASN A 337 15.36 34.95 20.27
CA ASN A 337 15.62 35.90 19.18
C ASN A 337 14.94 35.52 17.84
N LEU A 338 14.08 34.50 17.82
CA LEU A 338 13.38 34.11 16.59
C LEU A 338 12.25 35.09 16.26
N PRO A 339 11.98 35.37 14.97
CA PRO A 339 10.81 36.14 14.57
C PRO A 339 9.53 35.42 15.00
N ASN A 340 8.48 36.19 15.31
CA ASN A 340 7.18 35.67 15.76
C ASN A 340 6.41 35.02 14.60
N GLU A 341 6.90 33.88 14.14
CA GLU A 341 6.30 33.06 13.09
C GLU A 341 5.59 31.83 13.71
N ARG A 342 4.53 31.38 13.03
CA ARG A 342 3.74 30.21 13.46
C ARG A 342 4.62 28.96 13.55
N GLY A 343 4.83 28.45 14.76
CA GLY A 343 5.64 27.25 15.03
C GLY A 343 6.99 27.53 15.69
N ASN A 344 7.39 28.80 15.86
CA ASN A 344 8.55 29.17 16.66
C ASN A 344 8.18 29.21 18.14
N ILE A 345 9.01 28.62 18.99
CA ILE A 345 8.86 28.68 20.45
C ILE A 345 9.82 29.78 20.94
N LEU A 346 9.24 30.91 21.37
CA LEU A 346 9.96 32.08 21.91
C LEU A 346 10.47 31.86 23.35
N ALA A 347 10.93 30.64 23.63
CA ALA A 347 11.64 30.28 24.83
C ALA A 347 13.15 30.30 24.53
N PRO A 348 14.00 30.57 25.54
CA PRO A 348 15.43 30.41 25.36
C PRO A 348 15.76 28.95 24.99
N ALA A 349 16.58 28.76 23.96
CA ALA A 349 16.97 27.46 23.42
C ALA A 349 17.98 26.75 24.32
N ASP A 350 18.80 27.52 25.04
CA ASP A 350 19.80 27.02 25.98
C ASP A 350 19.85 27.87 27.26
N VAL A 351 20.64 27.39 28.23
CA VAL A 351 20.84 28.07 29.50
C VAL A 351 21.52 29.43 29.30
N THR A 352 22.38 29.57 28.30
CA THR A 352 23.12 30.80 28.00
C THR A 352 22.16 31.91 27.57
N GLU A 353 21.30 31.64 26.60
CA GLU A 353 20.26 32.53 26.09
C GLU A 353 19.23 32.83 27.19
N ALA A 354 18.90 31.86 28.05
CA ALA A 354 18.03 32.09 29.20
C ALA A 354 18.63 33.08 30.20
N VAL A 355 19.91 32.93 30.52
CA VAL A 355 20.65 33.83 31.42
C VAL A 355 20.82 35.20 30.80
N GLU A 356 21.07 35.29 29.50
CA GLU A 356 21.21 36.56 28.78
C GLU A 356 19.88 37.33 28.74
N ARG A 357 18.78 36.65 28.44
CA ARG A 357 17.43 37.22 28.53
C ARG A 357 17.09 37.67 29.95
N LEU A 358 17.48 36.88 30.97
CA LEU A 358 17.26 37.25 32.37
C LEU A 358 18.08 38.49 32.77
N LYS A 359 19.33 38.60 32.30
CA LYS A 359 20.17 39.80 32.50
C LYS A 359 19.54 41.03 31.84
N GLU A 360 19.00 40.89 30.63
CA GLU A 360 18.33 41.99 29.92
C GLU A 360 17.06 42.44 30.65
N ILE A 361 16.21 41.50 31.09
CA ILE A 361 15.02 41.79 31.89
C ILE A 361 15.41 42.52 33.18
N ASN A 362 16.40 41.99 33.93
CA ASN A 362 16.87 42.62 35.16
C ASN A 362 17.42 44.04 34.93
N ARG A 363 18.09 44.29 33.80
CA ARG A 363 18.54 45.63 33.43
C ARG A 363 17.37 46.58 33.19
N LYS A 364 16.37 46.15 32.41
CA LYS A 364 15.15 46.94 32.15
C LYS A 364 14.38 47.23 33.44
N THR A 365 14.24 46.25 34.34
CA THR A 365 13.59 46.45 35.64
C THR A 365 14.34 47.44 36.52
N LYS A 366 15.68 47.40 36.53
CA LYS A 366 16.50 48.38 37.25
C LYS A 366 16.36 49.78 36.66
N GLU A 367 16.35 49.91 35.33
CA GLU A 367 16.13 51.18 34.63
C GLU A 367 14.72 51.73 34.94
N PHE A 368 13.69 50.88 34.94
CA PHE A 368 12.32 51.24 35.31
C PHE A 368 12.22 51.70 36.77
N HIS A 369 12.79 50.94 37.72
CA HIS A 369 12.82 51.35 39.14
C HIS A 369 13.60 52.66 39.35
N LYS A 370 14.70 52.86 38.61
CA LYS A 370 15.47 54.11 38.68
C LYS A 370 14.66 55.29 38.13
N ALA A 371 13.94 55.13 37.03
CA ALA A 371 13.04 56.14 36.48
C ALA A 371 11.90 56.47 37.45
N GLN A 372 11.31 55.45 38.10
CA GLN A 372 10.26 55.63 39.10
C GLN A 372 10.75 56.36 40.36
N LEU A 373 11.96 56.03 40.85
CA LEU A 373 12.58 56.72 41.98
C LEU A 373 12.99 58.17 41.64
N GLN A 374 13.40 58.43 40.40
CA GLN A 374 13.69 59.78 39.92
C GLN A 374 12.41 60.63 39.77
N ALA A 375 11.30 60.02 39.34
CA ALA A 375 9.99 60.67 39.32
C ALA A 375 9.43 60.96 40.73
N ALA A 376 9.82 60.18 41.74
CA ALA A 376 9.37 60.37 43.13
C ALA A 376 10.16 61.45 43.91
N ASN A 377 11.38 61.79 43.48
CA ASN A 377 12.28 62.72 44.18
C ASN A 377 12.49 64.07 43.44
N GLY A 378 11.79 64.32 42.35
CA GLY A 378 11.86 65.58 41.59
C GLY A 378 10.52 66.28 41.54
N ASP A 379 10.46 67.50 42.08
CA ASP A 379 9.35 68.45 41.91
C ASP A 379 9.41 69.00 40.48
N GLY A 380 8.58 68.49 39.56
CA GLY A 380 8.64 68.87 38.15
C GLY A 380 7.71 68.09 37.22
N ASP A 381 6.55 68.69 36.96
CA ASP A 381 5.63 68.52 35.82
C ASP A 381 5.08 67.12 35.49
N SER A 382 3.80 66.94 35.80
CA SER A 382 2.96 65.82 35.40
C SER A 382 2.56 65.92 33.92
N SER A 383 3.44 65.55 33.00
CA SER A 383 3.06 65.50 31.57
C SER A 383 3.85 64.51 30.70
N ALA A 384 3.97 63.23 31.11
CA ALA A 384 4.29 62.14 30.17
C ALA A 384 3.92 60.76 30.71
N MET A 385 2.62 60.50 30.93
CA MET A 385 2.12 59.13 30.89
C MET A 385 1.78 58.78 29.44
N ASP A 386 2.79 58.35 28.68
CA ASP A 386 2.55 57.59 27.45
C ASP A 386 2.62 56.10 27.80
N VAL A 387 1.59 55.64 28.51
CA VAL A 387 1.33 54.22 28.75
C VAL A 387 0.51 53.73 27.56
N ASP A 388 1.19 53.48 26.43
CA ASP A 388 0.80 52.55 25.36
C ASP A 388 1.59 52.85 24.07
N THR A 389 2.93 52.84 24.13
CA THR A 389 3.72 52.54 22.93
C THR A 389 4.06 51.05 22.96
N PRO A 390 3.47 50.19 22.10
CA PRO A 390 3.94 48.81 22.00
C PRO A 390 5.40 48.91 21.56
N ALA A 391 6.31 48.46 22.43
CA ALA A 391 7.73 48.46 22.18
C ALA A 391 7.96 47.97 20.74
N SER A 392 8.47 48.87 19.89
CA SER A 392 8.93 48.50 18.56
C SER A 392 9.79 47.26 18.73
N ALA A 393 9.40 46.17 18.05
CA ALA A 393 10.07 44.88 18.09
C ALA A 393 11.59 45.09 18.14
N PRO A 394 12.32 44.36 19.00
CA PRO A 394 13.75 44.56 19.14
C PRO A 394 14.35 44.48 17.74
N LYS A 395 14.92 45.59 17.26
CA LYS A 395 15.73 45.59 16.05
C LYS A 395 16.83 44.57 16.31
N SER A 396 16.77 43.45 15.60
CA SER A 396 17.74 42.36 15.65
C SER A 396 19.10 42.92 15.26
N ASN A 397 19.84 43.39 16.26
CA ASN A 397 21.16 43.97 16.11
C ASN A 397 22.16 42.82 16.26
N GLY A 398 22.54 42.22 15.14
CA GLY A 398 23.54 41.16 15.12
C GLY A 398 23.39 40.31 13.88
N GLN A 399 24.38 40.43 12.98
CA GLN A 399 24.68 39.55 11.85
C GLN A 399 24.03 38.17 11.96
N GLN A 400 22.82 38.02 11.40
CA GLN A 400 22.26 36.72 11.14
C GLN A 400 22.93 36.28 9.85
N GLU A 401 23.99 35.47 9.95
CA GLU A 401 24.46 34.68 8.80
C GLU A 401 23.23 34.14 8.07
N ASP A 402 23.21 34.22 6.73
CA ASP A 402 22.21 33.69 5.79
C ASP A 402 22.00 32.17 5.93
N SER A 403 21.76 31.73 7.15
CA SER A 403 21.47 30.37 7.53
C SER A 403 20.00 30.18 7.21
N LYS A 404 19.78 29.41 6.16
CA LYS A 404 18.46 29.21 5.59
C LYS A 404 17.53 28.67 6.69
N PRO A 405 16.23 29.00 6.71
CA PRO A 405 15.32 28.65 7.81
C PRO A 405 15.27 27.15 8.17
N TRP A 406 15.72 26.25 7.28
CA TRP A 406 15.82 24.82 7.53
C TRP A 406 17.11 24.36 8.22
N MET A 407 18.09 25.24 8.38
CA MET A 407 19.32 24.98 9.14
C MET A 407 19.10 25.21 10.64
N HIS A 408 18.06 25.97 11.00
CA HIS A 408 17.72 26.26 12.39
C HIS A 408 16.72 25.27 12.98
N GLY A 409 16.89 24.96 14.26
CA GLY A 409 15.99 24.11 15.02
C GLY A 409 16.32 22.62 14.96
N LYS A 410 15.76 21.85 15.90
CA LYS A 410 15.94 20.40 15.96
C LYS A 410 14.83 19.69 15.20
N LEU A 411 15.21 18.70 14.41
CA LEU A 411 14.25 17.80 13.78
C LEU A 411 13.85 16.72 14.77
N TYR A 412 12.54 16.52 14.93
CA TYR A 412 11.99 15.41 15.70
C TYR A 412 10.81 14.80 14.96
N HIS A 413 10.50 13.56 15.28
CA HIS A 413 9.32 12.88 14.75
C HIS A 413 8.25 12.77 15.84
N ARG A 414 7.00 13.01 15.47
CA ARG A 414 5.84 12.79 16.34
C ARG A 414 4.91 11.78 15.67
N PRO A 415 4.42 10.74 16.38
CA PRO A 415 3.40 9.87 15.82
C PRO A 415 2.13 10.68 15.49
N GLU A 416 1.31 10.16 14.58
CA GLU A 416 -0.04 10.67 14.35
C GLU A 416 -0.85 10.71 15.67
N THR A 417 -1.79 11.65 15.75
CA THR A 417 -2.61 11.84 16.96
C THR A 417 -3.58 10.69 17.17
N ASP A 418 -4.17 10.19 16.09
CA ASP A 418 -5.14 9.10 16.12
C ASP A 418 -4.50 7.83 15.59
N LEU A 419 -4.03 6.98 16.51
CA LEU A 419 -3.43 5.69 16.19
C LEU A 419 -4.51 4.62 16.08
N LYS A 420 -4.50 3.88 14.97
CA LYS A 420 -5.27 2.64 14.85
C LYS A 420 -4.53 1.54 15.61
N THR A 421 -4.88 1.36 16.89
CA THR A 421 -4.19 0.43 17.78
C THR A 421 -4.52 -1.03 17.50
N HIS A 422 -5.72 -1.31 16.99
CA HIS A 422 -6.15 -2.65 16.61
C HIS A 422 -7.04 -2.56 15.38
N THR A 423 -6.78 -3.39 14.38
CA THR A 423 -7.66 -3.59 13.23
C THR A 423 -8.36 -4.94 13.38
N SER A 424 -7.61 -6.03 13.24
CA SER A 424 -8.05 -7.40 13.51
C SER A 424 -6.85 -8.32 13.70
N TYR A 425 -7.11 -9.50 14.25
CA TYR A 425 -6.19 -10.64 14.19
C TYR A 425 -6.23 -11.29 12.81
N LEU A 426 -5.05 -11.66 12.31
CA LEU A 426 -4.84 -12.31 11.03
C LEU A 426 -4.43 -13.76 11.29
N THR A 427 -5.31 -14.71 10.99
CA THR A 427 -5.01 -16.14 11.14
C THR A 427 -4.68 -16.72 9.79
N PHE A 428 -3.45 -17.20 9.63
CA PHE A 428 -2.95 -17.83 8.42
C PHE A 428 -2.91 -19.34 8.57
N ALA A 429 -3.14 -20.05 7.47
CA ALA A 429 -2.90 -21.48 7.39
C ALA A 429 -2.59 -21.91 5.95
N VAL A 430 -2.11 -23.13 5.80
CA VAL A 430 -1.81 -23.74 4.51
C VAL A 430 -2.51 -25.10 4.41
N LEU A 431 -3.24 -25.30 3.31
CA LEU A 431 -3.78 -26.61 2.94
C LEU A 431 -2.85 -27.26 1.91
N PRO A 432 -2.06 -28.28 2.27
CA PRO A 432 -1.15 -28.97 1.35
C PRO A 432 -1.92 -29.56 0.17
N ARG A 433 -1.24 -29.77 -0.97
CA ARG A 433 -1.83 -30.57 -2.06
C ARG A 433 -2.07 -32.00 -1.57
N GLU A 434 -3.16 -32.62 -2.04
CA GLU A 434 -3.29 -34.07 -1.92
C GLU A 434 -2.33 -34.73 -2.89
N TRP A 435 -1.65 -35.77 -2.41
CA TRP A 435 -0.70 -36.55 -3.19
C TRP A 435 -1.38 -37.86 -3.55
N THR A 436 -1.43 -38.17 -4.85
CA THR A 436 -1.76 -39.53 -5.31
C THR A 436 -0.52 -40.41 -5.21
N GLU A 437 -0.69 -41.73 -5.23
CA GLU A 437 0.44 -42.68 -5.25
C GLU A 437 1.38 -42.41 -6.44
N GLU A 438 0.82 -42.00 -7.59
CA GLU A 438 1.57 -41.60 -8.78
C GLU A 438 2.41 -40.34 -8.55
N ASP A 439 1.81 -39.33 -7.90
CA ASP A 439 2.50 -38.10 -7.52
C ASP A 439 3.67 -38.40 -6.57
N GLU A 440 3.46 -39.28 -5.58
CA GLU A 440 4.49 -39.70 -4.63
C GLU A 440 5.63 -40.45 -5.33
N ALA A 441 5.31 -41.38 -6.22
CA ALA A 441 6.28 -42.11 -7.02
C ALA A 441 7.11 -41.18 -7.91
N ALA A 442 6.45 -40.22 -8.58
CA ALA A 442 7.13 -39.24 -9.44
C ALA A 442 8.05 -38.31 -8.63
N ALA A 443 7.64 -37.89 -7.43
CA ALA A 443 8.53 -37.11 -6.56
C ALA A 443 9.67 -37.95 -5.99
N TRP A 444 9.43 -39.21 -5.67
CA TRP A 444 10.47 -40.13 -5.22
C TRP A 444 11.52 -40.38 -6.31
N GLU A 445 11.09 -40.50 -7.57
CA GLU A 445 11.99 -40.59 -8.72
C GLU A 445 12.81 -39.30 -8.89
N LYS A 446 12.16 -38.14 -8.77
CA LYS A 446 12.81 -36.83 -8.91
C LYS A 446 13.74 -36.49 -7.74
N TRP A 447 13.37 -36.91 -6.53
CA TRP A 447 14.06 -36.63 -5.28
C TRP A 447 14.14 -37.92 -4.44
N PRO A 448 15.08 -38.82 -4.75
CA PRO A 448 15.21 -40.08 -4.02
C PRO A 448 15.68 -39.82 -2.58
N CYS A 449 14.74 -39.82 -1.65
CA CYS A 449 15.01 -39.73 -0.22
C CYS A 449 15.66 -41.03 0.30
N GLY A 450 16.56 -40.93 1.28
CA GLY A 450 17.25 -42.09 1.87
C GLY A 450 18.61 -42.46 1.25
N LYS A 451 19.06 -41.75 0.21
CA LYS A 451 20.46 -41.76 -0.26
C LYS A 451 21.32 -40.67 0.38
N GLU A 452 20.77 -39.94 1.35
CA GLU A 452 21.52 -38.98 2.16
C GLU A 452 22.54 -39.74 3.02
N GLY A 453 23.77 -39.83 2.51
CA GLY A 453 24.89 -40.45 3.19
C GLY A 453 25.27 -39.66 4.44
N GLY A 454 24.59 -39.92 5.54
CA GLY A 454 24.98 -39.53 6.89
C GLY A 454 24.76 -38.05 7.22
N VAL A 455 23.99 -37.83 8.29
CA VAL A 455 23.97 -36.58 9.05
C VAL A 455 25.40 -36.07 9.23
N ILE A 456 25.63 -34.78 8.94
CA ILE A 456 26.89 -34.06 9.15
C ILE A 456 27.22 -34.09 10.66
N GLY A 457 27.82 -35.19 11.11
CA GLY A 457 28.04 -35.45 12.54
C GLY A 457 28.27 -36.92 12.86
N SER A 458 27.66 -37.85 12.11
CA SER A 458 27.81 -39.29 12.30
C SER A 458 28.62 -39.93 11.16
N LEU A 459 29.77 -39.36 10.83
CA LEU A 459 30.77 -40.07 10.03
C LEU A 459 31.24 -41.29 10.83
N ASN A 460 30.71 -42.44 10.44
CA ASN A 460 31.01 -43.77 10.96
C ASN A 460 32.52 -43.90 11.21
N LYS A 461 32.95 -44.16 12.45
CA LYS A 461 34.37 -44.30 12.85
C LYS A 461 35.12 -45.29 11.96
N GLN A 462 34.40 -46.26 11.40
CA GLN A 462 34.89 -47.22 10.42
C GLN A 462 35.19 -46.60 9.06
N ALA A 463 34.32 -45.73 8.52
CA ALA A 463 34.55 -45.02 7.27
C ALA A 463 35.78 -44.09 7.36
N ARG A 464 35.96 -43.42 8.50
CA ARG A 464 37.16 -42.60 8.76
C ARG A 464 38.44 -43.45 8.84
N LYS A 465 38.38 -44.63 9.47
CA LYS A 465 39.50 -45.60 9.50
C LYS A 465 39.82 -46.13 8.09
N GLN A 466 38.81 -46.39 7.27
CA GLN A 466 38.99 -46.91 5.92
C GLN A 466 39.61 -45.85 4.99
N GLN A 467 39.10 -44.62 5.01
CA GLN A 467 39.71 -43.51 4.27
C GLN A 467 41.15 -43.22 4.71
N THR A 468 41.46 -43.38 6.01
CA THR A 468 42.83 -43.20 6.51
C THR A 468 43.74 -44.34 6.03
N ARG A 469 43.25 -45.59 6.01
CA ARG A 469 43.96 -46.74 5.44
C ARG A 469 44.23 -46.59 3.94
N GLU A 470 43.25 -46.11 3.18
CA GLU A 470 43.38 -45.88 1.74
C GLU A 470 44.37 -44.75 1.45
N LYS A 471 44.34 -43.65 2.22
CA LYS A 471 45.34 -42.57 2.12
C LYS A 471 46.76 -43.06 2.44
N LEU A 472 46.93 -43.89 3.46
CA LEU A 472 48.22 -44.49 3.81
C LEU A 472 48.70 -45.46 2.73
N ALA A 473 47.81 -46.27 2.16
CA ALA A 473 48.12 -47.19 1.06
C ALA A 473 48.51 -46.43 -0.22
N ALA A 474 47.80 -45.34 -0.55
CA ALA A 474 48.13 -44.49 -1.68
C ALA A 474 49.49 -43.79 -1.49
N LYS A 475 49.79 -43.33 -0.27
CA LYS A 475 51.11 -42.74 0.06
C LYS A 475 52.23 -43.79 -0.04
N LYS A 476 51.96 -45.03 0.38
CA LYS A 476 52.91 -46.15 0.25
C LYS A 476 53.15 -46.53 -1.23
N LYS A 477 52.10 -46.57 -2.06
CA LYS A 477 52.22 -46.77 -3.51
C LYS A 477 52.99 -45.65 -4.20
N ARG A 478 52.74 -44.38 -3.83
CA ARG A 478 53.51 -43.24 -4.35
C ARG A 478 54.98 -43.32 -3.96
N LYS A 479 55.29 -43.71 -2.71
CA LYS A 479 56.67 -43.89 -2.26
C LYS A 479 57.37 -45.02 -3.02
N GLN A 480 56.70 -46.17 -3.20
CA GLN A 480 57.23 -47.26 -4.01
C GLN A 480 57.45 -46.86 -5.46
N GLY A 481 56.52 -46.11 -6.08
CA GLY A 481 56.69 -45.61 -7.45
C GLY A 481 57.89 -44.66 -7.60
N ASN A 482 58.11 -43.78 -6.61
CA ASN A 482 59.28 -42.91 -6.59
C ASN A 482 60.59 -43.68 -6.36
N ASP A 483 60.61 -44.69 -5.49
CA ASP A 483 61.79 -45.52 -5.24
C ASP A 483 62.14 -46.36 -6.50
N THR A 484 61.14 -46.86 -7.24
CA THR A 484 61.36 -47.55 -8.51
C THR A 484 61.86 -46.60 -9.60
N GLN A 485 61.33 -45.38 -9.69
CA GLN A 485 61.84 -44.38 -10.64
C GLN A 485 63.26 -43.92 -10.30
N ALA A 486 63.59 -43.78 -9.02
CA ALA A 486 64.96 -43.47 -8.58
C ALA A 486 65.95 -44.61 -8.90
N ALA A 487 65.54 -45.87 -8.75
CA ALA A 487 66.35 -47.03 -9.12
C ALA A 487 66.57 -47.14 -10.65
N VAL A 488 65.57 -46.82 -11.46
CA VAL A 488 65.69 -46.79 -12.92
C VAL A 488 66.59 -45.63 -13.38
N ALA A 489 66.50 -44.46 -12.75
CA ALA A 489 67.37 -43.32 -13.03
C ALA A 489 68.84 -43.59 -12.63
N ALA A 490 69.07 -44.31 -11.53
CA ALA A 490 70.40 -44.73 -11.10
C ALA A 490 71.01 -45.80 -12.03
N ALA A 491 70.19 -46.70 -12.60
CA ALA A 491 70.64 -47.67 -13.59
C ALA A 491 70.97 -47.02 -14.96
N ALA A 492 70.23 -45.98 -15.35
CA ALA A 492 70.51 -45.23 -16.58
C ALA A 492 71.82 -44.41 -16.49
N THR A 493 72.15 -43.87 -15.33
CA THR A 493 73.41 -43.14 -15.11
C THR A 493 74.64 -44.05 -15.00
N ALA A 494 74.47 -45.32 -14.64
CA ALA A 494 75.55 -46.31 -14.69
C ALA A 494 75.83 -46.83 -16.12
N GLY A 495 74.85 -46.78 -17.04
CA GLY A 495 75.02 -47.20 -18.44
C GLY A 495 75.69 -46.15 -19.35
N GLU A 496 75.64 -44.86 -18.99
CA GLU A 496 76.26 -43.77 -19.77
C GLU A 496 77.74 -43.52 -19.44
N THR A 497 78.35 -44.29 -18.54
CA THR A 497 79.77 -44.18 -18.19
C THR A 497 80.69 -45.23 -18.85
N GLU A 498 80.14 -46.19 -19.60
CA GLU A 498 80.95 -47.15 -20.39
C GLU A 498 81.10 -46.77 -21.89
N ASP A 499 80.41 -45.73 -22.39
CA ASP A 499 80.39 -45.37 -23.82
C ASP A 499 81.03 -44.00 -24.14
N LYS A 500 81.94 -43.52 -23.28
CA LYS A 500 82.66 -42.24 -23.44
C LYS A 500 84.17 -42.30 -23.17
N THR A 501 84.80 -43.40 -23.55
CA THR A 501 86.28 -43.49 -23.64
C THR A 501 86.71 -44.12 -24.96
N GLU A 502 86.22 -43.60 -26.09
CA GLU A 502 86.83 -43.91 -27.38
C GLU A 502 86.41 -42.90 -28.46
N ASP A 503 86.65 -41.60 -28.23
CA ASP A 503 87.04 -40.73 -29.34
C ASP A 503 87.64 -39.40 -28.87
N LYS A 504 88.66 -38.95 -29.59
CA LYS A 504 89.41 -37.68 -29.49
C LYS A 504 90.56 -37.66 -28.50
N THR A 505 91.77 -37.90 -29.01
CA THR A 505 92.66 -36.81 -29.48
C THR A 505 93.98 -37.37 -30.02
N GLU A 506 94.28 -37.08 -31.29
CA GLU A 506 95.63 -36.65 -31.71
C GLU A 506 95.48 -35.49 -32.72
N THR A 507 96.07 -34.35 -32.34
CA THR A 507 96.68 -33.27 -33.15
C THR A 507 95.90 -32.51 -34.24
N GLN A 508 95.45 -31.28 -33.94
CA GLN A 508 96.16 -30.01 -34.21
C GLN A 508 95.44 -28.80 -33.57
#